data_AF-A0A940ZGJ3-F1
#
_entry.id   AF-A0A940ZGJ3-F1
#
_cell.length_a   1.000
_cell.length_b   1.000
_cell.length_c   1.000
_cell.angle_alpha   90.00
_cell.angle_beta   90.00
_cell.angle_gamma   90.00
#
_symmetry.space_group_name_H-M   'P 1'
#
loop_
_entity.id
_entity.type
_entity.pdbx_description
1 polymer ?
#
loop_
_entity_poly.entity_id
_entity_poly.type
_entity_poly.pdbx_seq_one_letter_code
_entity_poly.pdbx_strand_id
1 'polypeptide(L)'
;MIRRFGAILRHQIAGYRGNAMAVWSVPEEEIDRISRTMTSFPAVSHCYLRPEHPRWPYNLYTMIHGKSPEDCRKTAKRMARETGIKNYRLLFSKREHKKSSMNYFGKK
;
A
#
# COMPACT_ATOMS: atom_id res chain seq x y z
N MET A 1 -2.70 12.21 23.77
CA MET A 1 -1.30 11.81 23.50
C MET A 1 -0.87 12.40 22.16
N ILE A 2 0.24 13.13 22.10
CA ILE A 2 0.75 13.78 20.86
C ILE A 2 1.86 12.90 20.27
N ARG A 3 1.76 12.47 19.00
CA ARG A 3 2.76 11.61 18.33
C ARG A 3 4.00 12.36 17.81
N ARG A 4 3.88 13.64 17.47
CA ARG A 4 4.97 14.52 16.97
C ARG A 4 4.56 15.99 17.02
N PHE A 5 5.50 16.90 17.32
CA PHE A 5 5.36 18.35 17.15
C PHE A 5 6.41 18.86 16.13
N GLY A 6 5.99 19.55 15.07
CA GLY A 6 6.89 20.05 14.02
C GLY A 6 6.16 20.52 12.76
N ALA A 7 6.83 21.33 11.93
CA ALA A 7 6.30 21.82 10.67
C ALA A 7 6.35 20.74 9.58
N ILE A 8 5.24 20.51 8.87
CA ILE A 8 5.21 19.64 7.68
C ILE A 8 5.47 20.49 6.46
N LEU A 9 6.70 20.44 5.93
CA LEU A 9 7.00 20.96 4.60
C LEU A 9 6.28 20.08 3.56
N ARG A 10 5.25 20.63 2.91
CA ARG A 10 4.59 20.01 1.76
C ARG A 10 5.51 20.11 0.53
N HIS A 11 6.62 19.37 0.53
CA HIS A 11 7.53 19.28 -0.61
C HIS A 11 7.17 18.15 -1.60
N GLN A 12 6.01 17.50 -1.45
CA GLN A 12 5.72 16.27 -2.17
C GLN A 12 4.38 16.32 -2.92
N ILE A 13 4.36 17.07 -4.02
CA ILE A 13 3.85 16.49 -5.27
C ILE A 13 5.03 15.72 -5.86
N ALA A 14 5.57 14.74 -5.13
CA ALA A 14 6.54 13.82 -5.72
C ALA A 14 5.77 13.12 -6.83
N GLY A 15 6.22 13.25 -8.09
CA GLY A 15 5.46 13.04 -9.33
C GLY A 15 4.96 11.62 -9.61
N TYR A 16 4.36 10.98 -8.61
CA TYR A 16 3.75 9.68 -8.63
C TYR A 16 2.30 9.80 -9.09
N ARG A 17 2.09 9.71 -10.41
CA ARG A 17 0.74 9.66 -10.99
C ARG A 17 0.14 8.25 -10.88
N GLY A 18 0.98 7.22 -10.71
CA GLY A 18 0.56 5.85 -10.46
C GLY A 18 0.38 5.58 -8.98
N ASN A 19 -0.85 5.20 -8.59
CA ASN A 19 -1.18 4.77 -7.24
C ASN A 19 -1.99 3.47 -7.36
N ALA A 20 -1.46 2.38 -6.80
CA ALA A 20 -2.13 1.09 -6.80
C ALA A 20 -2.08 0.46 -5.41
N MET A 21 -3.25 0.03 -4.92
CA MET A 21 -3.31 -0.90 -3.81
C MET A 21 -3.15 -2.31 -4.38
N ALA A 22 -2.01 -2.94 -4.11
CA ALA A 22 -1.83 -4.36 -4.41
C ALA A 22 -2.35 -5.18 -3.23
N VAL A 23 -3.16 -6.18 -3.53
CA VAL A 23 -3.74 -7.12 -2.55
C VAL A 23 -3.21 -8.51 -2.86
N TRP A 24 -2.76 -9.22 -1.84
CA TRP A 24 -2.01 -10.47 -1.96
C TRP A 24 -2.68 -11.55 -1.11
N SER A 25 -2.76 -12.75 -1.65
CA SER A 25 -3.21 -13.94 -0.93
C SER A 25 -1.96 -14.68 -0.46
N VAL A 26 -1.69 -14.58 0.84
CA VAL A 26 -0.43 -15.02 1.46
C VAL A 26 -0.73 -16.12 2.47
N PRO A 27 -0.03 -17.28 2.43
CA PRO A 27 -0.15 -18.31 3.46
C PRO A 27 0.21 -17.75 4.85
N GLU A 28 -0.50 -18.16 5.89
CA GLU A 28 -0.37 -17.58 7.23
C GLU A 28 1.06 -17.72 7.78
N GLU A 29 1.67 -18.88 7.54
CA GLU A 29 3.04 -19.22 7.91
C GLU A 29 4.11 -18.37 7.22
N GLU A 30 3.77 -17.73 6.09
CA GLU A 30 4.72 -16.93 5.30
C GLU A 30 4.55 -15.42 5.48
N ILE A 31 3.52 -14.97 6.21
CA ILE A 31 3.16 -13.55 6.36
C ILE A 31 4.37 -12.71 6.79
N ASP A 32 5.11 -13.13 7.80
CA ASP A 32 6.24 -12.37 8.34
C ASP A 32 7.40 -12.26 7.35
N ARG A 33 7.71 -13.34 6.63
CA ARG A 33 8.76 -13.35 5.60
C ARG A 33 8.37 -12.41 4.46
N ILE A 34 7.15 -12.58 3.94
CA ILE A 34 6.67 -11.88 2.75
C ILE A 34 6.43 -10.41 3.04
N SER A 35 5.83 -10.07 4.19
CA SER A 35 5.60 -8.66 4.57
C SER A 35 6.93 -7.90 4.69
N ARG A 36 7.96 -8.50 5.32
CA ARG A 36 9.31 -7.91 5.38
C ARG A 36 9.88 -7.66 3.99
N THR A 37 9.81 -8.65 3.09
CA THR A 37 10.24 -8.48 1.69
C THR A 37 9.45 -7.37 1.00
N MET A 38 8.12 -7.32 1.14
CA MET A 38 7.31 -6.30 0.48
C MET A 38 7.59 -4.88 1.00
N THR A 39 7.82 -4.73 2.31
CA THR A 39 8.12 -3.42 2.92
C THR A 39 9.52 -2.90 2.59
N SER A 40 10.44 -3.74 2.11
CA SER A 40 11.77 -3.29 1.69
C SER A 40 11.75 -2.52 0.36
N PHE A 41 10.66 -2.60 -0.40
CA PHE A 41 10.51 -1.91 -1.67
C PHE A 41 10.25 -0.41 -1.42
N PRO A 42 11.11 0.51 -1.91
CA PRO A 42 10.93 1.95 -1.70
C PRO A 42 9.61 2.51 -2.28
N ALA A 43 9.02 1.81 -3.25
CA ALA A 43 7.75 2.16 -3.84
C ALA A 43 6.53 1.82 -2.95
N VAL A 44 6.71 1.05 -1.88
CA VAL A 44 5.66 0.65 -0.94
C VAL A 44 5.65 1.62 0.24
N SER A 45 4.57 2.37 0.41
CA SER A 45 4.44 3.32 1.53
C SER A 45 3.81 2.72 2.78
N HIS A 46 2.93 1.74 2.60
CA HIS A 46 2.20 1.07 3.68
C HIS A 46 2.01 -0.40 3.32
N CYS A 47 2.12 -1.26 4.33
CA CYS A 47 1.80 -2.68 4.26
C CYS A 47 0.90 -3.05 5.44
N TYR A 48 -0.25 -3.66 5.17
CA TYR A 48 -1.23 -4.05 6.20
C TYR A 48 -1.63 -5.50 6.04
N LEU A 49 -1.63 -6.24 7.15
CA LEU A 49 -2.32 -7.51 7.29
C LEU A 49 -3.78 -7.25 7.66
N ARG A 50 -4.70 -7.96 7.03
CA ARG A 50 -6.14 -7.94 7.28
C ARG A 50 -6.67 -9.37 7.25
N PRO A 51 -7.79 -9.65 7.96
CA PRO A 51 -8.47 -10.93 7.83
C PRO A 51 -8.88 -11.21 6.38
N GLU A 52 -8.75 -12.46 5.96
CA GLU A 52 -9.31 -12.91 4.69
C GLU A 52 -10.83 -13.13 4.78
N HIS A 53 -11.50 -13.12 3.63
CA HIS A 53 -12.93 -13.38 3.53
C HIS A 53 -13.18 -14.30 2.32
N PRO A 54 -14.17 -15.21 2.34
CA PRO A 54 -14.39 -16.17 1.24
C PRO A 54 -14.56 -15.52 -0.15
N ARG A 55 -15.20 -14.34 -0.20
CA ARG A 55 -15.38 -13.55 -1.45
C ARG A 55 -14.19 -12.62 -1.78
N TRP A 56 -13.22 -12.51 -0.89
CA TRP A 56 -12.07 -11.63 -1.00
C TRP A 56 -10.85 -12.24 -0.27
N PRO A 57 -10.20 -13.26 -0.87
CA PRO A 57 -9.18 -14.08 -0.20
C PRO A 57 -7.80 -13.39 -0.22
N TYR A 58 -7.76 -12.08 0.06
CA TYR A 58 -6.53 -11.30 0.15
C TYR A 58 -6.35 -10.78 1.57
N ASN A 59 -5.25 -11.17 2.19
CA ASN A 59 -4.93 -10.86 3.58
C ASN A 59 -3.79 -9.83 3.70
N LEU A 60 -2.90 -9.67 2.72
CA LEU A 60 -1.83 -8.68 2.75
C LEU A 60 -2.06 -7.56 1.72
N TYR A 61 -1.86 -6.30 2.14
CA TYR A 61 -2.21 -5.11 1.36
C TYR A 61 -1.02 -4.17 1.30
N THR A 62 -0.50 -3.87 0.11
CA THR A 62 0.62 -2.93 -0.07
C THR A 62 0.21 -1.75 -0.94
N MET A 63 0.43 -0.54 -0.45
CA MET A 63 0.20 0.68 -1.22
C MET A 63 1.44 1.02 -2.05
N ILE A 64 1.36 0.84 -3.37
CA ILE A 64 2.45 1.05 -4.33
C ILE A 64 2.31 2.41 -5.03
N HIS A 65 3.38 3.19 -5.04
CA HIS A 65 3.50 4.45 -5.76
C HIS A 65 4.49 4.33 -6.93
N GLY A 66 4.14 4.94 -8.07
CA GLY A 66 4.95 4.92 -9.29
C GLY A 66 4.68 6.15 -10.16
N LYS A 67 5.57 6.45 -11.11
CA LYS A 67 5.39 7.61 -12.01
C LYS A 67 4.21 7.38 -12.97
N SER A 68 3.90 6.13 -13.27
CA SER A 68 2.78 5.69 -14.10
C SER A 68 2.11 4.43 -13.52
N PRO A 69 0.88 4.07 -13.96
CA PRO A 69 0.28 2.79 -13.64
C PRO A 69 1.16 1.60 -14.03
N GLU A 70 1.93 1.72 -15.11
CA GLU A 70 2.82 0.66 -15.59
C GLU A 70 4.00 0.43 -14.64
N ASP A 71 4.54 1.50 -14.04
CA ASP A 71 5.58 1.36 -13.01
C ASP A 71 5.06 0.59 -11.79
N CYS A 72 3.81 0.85 -11.38
CA CYS A 72 3.17 0.07 -10.32
C CYS A 72 3.04 -1.41 -10.71
N ARG A 73 2.67 -1.72 -11.96
CA ARG A 73 2.61 -3.11 -12.45
C ARG A 73 3.97 -3.78 -12.43
N LYS A 74 5.02 -3.08 -12.88
CA LYS A 74 6.40 -3.59 -12.85
C LYS A 74 6.86 -3.87 -11.43
N THR A 75 6.61 -2.96 -10.50
CA THR A 75 6.92 -3.14 -9.07
C THR A 75 6.18 -4.36 -8.51
N ALA A 76 4.87 -4.46 -8.72
CA ALA A 76 4.09 -5.60 -8.23
C ALA A 76 4.56 -6.93 -8.83
N LYS A 77 4.88 -6.98 -10.14
CA LYS A 77 5.48 -8.17 -10.76
C LYS A 77 6.81 -8.55 -10.12
N ARG A 78 7.65 -7.56 -9.77
CA ARG A 78 8.93 -7.81 -9.12
C ARG A 78 8.75 -8.34 -7.69
N MET A 79 7.83 -7.75 -6.93
CA MET A 79 7.43 -8.23 -5.60
C MET A 79 6.88 -9.66 -5.67
N ALA A 80 5.99 -9.96 -6.61
CA ALA A 80 5.44 -11.30 -6.83
C ALA A 80 6.54 -12.34 -7.10
N ARG A 81 7.53 -11.97 -7.92
CA ARG A 81 8.67 -12.85 -8.25
C ARG A 81 9.58 -13.09 -7.04
N GLU A 82 9.90 -12.05 -6.27
CA GLU A 82 10.79 -12.16 -5.09
C GLU A 82 10.12 -12.87 -3.91
N THR A 83 8.81 -12.70 -3.75
CA THR A 83 8.06 -13.33 -2.65
C THR A 83 7.57 -14.75 -3.01
N GLY A 84 7.40 -15.05 -4.29
CA GLY A 84 6.77 -16.27 -4.78
C GLY A 84 5.24 -16.20 -4.86
N ILE A 85 4.61 -15.10 -4.40
CA ILE A 85 3.16 -14.96 -4.39
C ILE A 85 2.62 -14.63 -5.77
N LYS A 86 1.85 -15.58 -6.33
CA LYS A 86 1.23 -15.46 -7.66
C LYS A 86 -0.19 -14.90 -7.61
N ASN A 87 -0.93 -15.16 -6.52
CA ASN A 87 -2.30 -14.69 -6.37
C ASN A 87 -2.31 -13.28 -5.78
N TYR A 88 -2.35 -12.28 -6.65
CA TYR A 88 -2.49 -10.88 -6.27
C TYR A 88 -3.32 -10.11 -7.29
N ARG A 89 -3.85 -8.95 -6.87
CA ARG A 89 -4.55 -8.01 -7.75
C ARG A 89 -4.06 -6.60 -7.52
N LEU A 90 -4.12 -5.79 -8.58
CA LEU A 90 -3.83 -4.36 -8.52
C LEU A 90 -5.12 -3.56 -8.61
N LEU A 91 -5.38 -2.77 -7.58
CA LEU A 91 -6.52 -1.85 -7.50
C LEU A 91 -5.99 -0.43 -7.72
N PHE A 92 -6.11 0.04 -8.96
CA PHE A 92 -5.67 1.39 -9.33
C PHE A 92 -6.68 2.44 -8.88
N SER A 93 -6.18 3.50 -8.25
CA SER A 93 -6.99 4.68 -7.94
C SER A 93 -7.38 5.39 -9.23
N LYS A 94 -8.68 5.39 -9.57
CA LYS A 94 -9.22 6.14 -10.73
C LYS A 94 -9.52 7.60 -10.37
N ARG A 95 -10.12 7.81 -9.21
CA ARG A 95 -10.50 9.13 -8.71
C ARG A 95 -10.40 9.16 -7.19
N GLU A 96 -9.84 10.24 -6.66
CA GLU A 96 -9.86 10.51 -5.24
C GLU A 96 -11.15 11.27 -4.90
N HIS A 97 -12.09 10.60 -4.22
CA HIS A 97 -13.33 11.24 -3.78
C HIS A 97 -13.14 12.07 -2.51
N LYS A 98 -12.22 11.65 -1.63
CA LYS A 98 -11.93 12.33 -0.36
C LYS A 98 -10.50 12.00 0.09
N LYS A 99 -9.77 13.04 0.50
CA LYS A 99 -8.52 12.94 1.26
C LYS A 99 -8.45 14.05 2.29
N SER A 100 -8.58 13.68 3.55
CA SER A 100 -8.57 14.61 4.67
C SER A 100 -7.87 13.95 5.86
N SER A 101 -7.19 14.75 6.68
CA SER A 101 -6.75 14.29 8.00
C SER A 101 -7.96 14.08 8.91
N MET A 102 -7.85 13.16 9.87
CA MET A 102 -8.86 12.96 10.89
C MET A 102 -8.94 14.20 11.80
N ASN A 103 -10.14 14.69 12.07
CA ASN A 103 -10.35 15.68 13.11
C ASN A 103 -10.75 14.96 14.40
N TYR A 104 -9.83 14.92 15.38
CA TYR A 104 -10.07 14.26 16.67
C TYR A 104 -10.80 15.15 17.68
N PHE A 105 -10.75 16.47 17.50
CA PHE A 105 -11.34 17.45 18.41
C PHE A 105 -12.16 18.40 17.56
N GLY A 106 -13.47 18.17 17.49
CA GLY A 106 -14.41 18.98 16.69
C GLY A 106 -14.23 20.49 16.91
N LYS A 107 -14.65 21.30 15.95
CA LYS A 107 -14.81 22.73 16.20
C LYS A 107 -15.83 22.90 17.34
N LYS A 108 -15.49 23.67 18.36
CA LYS A 108 -16.49 24.19 19.31
C LYS A 108 -17.59 24.91 18.55
#